data_AF-A0A0E3Q0I9-F1
#
_entry.id   AF-A0A0E3Q0I9-F1
#
_cell.length_a   1.000
_cell.length_b   1.000
_cell.length_c   1.000
_cell.angle_alpha   90.00
_cell.angle_beta   90.00
_cell.angle_gamma   90.00
#
_symmetry.space_group_name_H-M   'P 1'
#
loop_
_entity.id
_entity.type
_entity.pdbx_description
1 polymer ?
#
loop_
_entity_poly.entity_id
_entity_poly.type
_entity_poly.pdbx_seq_one_letter_code
_entity_poly.pdbx_strand_id
1 'polypeptide(L)'
;MPYPVAHVLFFIFCVSAVAVYATVRSIFRRELSSRDLTQLLLLLFVGSVGTLLPDSMIAYNLPVNGTLEHCWIGPIATHSFLFSSVSIVFGTLVGYLAYRQFGKAIYLGLFAEAAFLTHLLLDDIGEDGTEYLYPIYNGKVSVFSLMDVSFQEIGILHYLIASFVSVFFVSIVIMMALFSLNKLGFEFKYRPEK
;
A
#
# COMPACT_ATOMS: atom_id res chain seq x y z
N MET A 1 15.43 8.31 3.62
CA MET A 1 16.03 8.36 2.25
C MET A 1 14.98 7.72 1.36
N PRO A 2 14.53 8.31 0.24
CA PRO A 2 13.53 7.63 -0.56
C PRO A 2 14.22 6.44 -1.18
N TYR A 3 13.87 5.24 -0.71
CA TYR A 3 14.29 3.99 -1.31
C TYR A 3 13.15 3.53 -2.21
N PRO A 4 12.89 4.17 -3.38
CA PRO A 4 11.73 3.84 -4.20
C PRO A 4 11.73 2.36 -4.60
N VAL A 5 12.93 1.79 -4.77
CA VAL A 5 13.11 0.35 -5.00
C VAL A 5 12.69 -0.47 -3.78
N ALA A 6 13.08 -0.09 -2.57
CA ALA A 6 12.69 -0.81 -1.36
C ALA A 6 11.18 -0.73 -1.13
N HIS A 7 10.57 0.44 -1.33
CA HIS A 7 9.12 0.62 -1.24
C HIS A 7 8.36 -0.26 -2.23
N VAL A 8 8.76 -0.24 -3.50
CA VAL A 8 8.15 -1.09 -4.54
C VAL A 8 8.37 -2.56 -4.24
N LEU A 9 9.57 -2.97 -3.80
CA LEU A 9 9.84 -4.36 -3.41
C LEU A 9 9.03 -4.78 -2.18
N PHE A 10 8.93 -3.92 -1.17
CA PHE A 10 8.14 -4.17 0.03
C PHE A 10 6.67 -4.38 -0.32
N PHE A 11 6.10 -3.50 -1.15
CA PHE A 11 4.76 -3.70 -1.71
C PHE A 11 4.66 -5.01 -2.50
N ILE A 12 5.62 -5.30 -3.38
CA ILE A 12 5.60 -6.52 -4.21
C ILE A 12 5.59 -7.77 -3.32
N PHE A 13 6.41 -7.82 -2.28
CA PHE A 13 6.56 -8.99 -1.41
C PHE A 13 5.50 -9.08 -0.31
N CYS A 14 5.04 -7.96 0.25
CA CYS A 14 4.05 -7.97 1.33
C CYS A 14 2.62 -8.05 0.80
N VAL A 15 2.35 -7.46 -0.35
CA VAL A 15 0.98 -7.28 -0.87
C VAL A 15 0.76 -7.99 -2.20
N SER A 16 1.70 -7.90 -3.13
CA SER A 16 1.56 -8.55 -4.44
C SER A 16 2.15 -9.96 -4.51
N ALA A 17 2.66 -10.53 -3.42
CA ALA A 17 3.30 -11.85 -3.45
C ALA A 17 2.37 -12.95 -3.95
N VAL A 18 1.06 -12.81 -3.70
CA VAL A 18 0.03 -13.69 -4.25
C VAL A 18 -0.07 -13.54 -5.77
N ALA A 19 -0.07 -12.31 -6.27
CA ALA A 19 -0.10 -12.05 -7.71
C ALA A 19 1.19 -12.56 -8.37
N VAL A 20 2.35 -12.36 -7.74
CA VAL A 20 3.64 -12.92 -8.18
C VAL A 20 3.60 -14.44 -8.19
N TYR A 21 3.14 -15.08 -7.11
CA TYR A 21 2.99 -16.54 -7.04
C TYR A 21 2.04 -17.07 -8.12
N ALA A 22 0.88 -16.44 -8.31
CA ALA A 22 -0.08 -16.81 -9.35
C ALA A 22 0.53 -16.68 -10.75
N THR A 23 1.34 -15.64 -10.98
CA THR A 23 2.07 -15.41 -12.23
C THR A 23 3.11 -16.50 -12.47
N VAL A 24 4.00 -16.72 -11.51
CA VAL A 24 5.09 -17.70 -11.59
C VAL A 24 4.50 -19.10 -11.82
N ARG A 25 3.44 -19.46 -11.10
CA ARG A 25 2.72 -20.72 -11.31
C ARG A 25 2.17 -20.84 -12.73
N SER A 26 1.58 -19.78 -13.28
CA SER A 26 1.05 -19.76 -14.65
C SER A 26 2.16 -19.87 -15.70
N ILE A 27 3.32 -19.23 -15.48
CA ILE A 27 4.52 -19.36 -16.34
C ILE A 27 4.98 -20.81 -16.38
N PHE A 28 5.16 -21.43 -15.20
CA PHE A 28 5.62 -22.81 -15.09
C PHE A 28 4.66 -23.81 -15.74
N ARG A 29 3.36 -23.52 -15.76
CA ARG A 29 2.34 -24.35 -16.42
C ARG A 29 2.16 -24.05 -17.90
N ARG A 30 2.83 -23.02 -18.45
CA ARG A 30 2.60 -22.49 -19.81
C ARG A 30 1.13 -22.12 -20.08
N GLU A 31 0.38 -21.80 -19.04
CA GLU A 31 -1.03 -21.43 -19.09
C GLU A 31 -1.24 -19.91 -19.20
N LEU A 32 -0.15 -19.16 -19.38
CA LEU A 32 -0.18 -17.70 -19.29
C LEU A 32 -0.78 -17.07 -20.55
N SER A 33 -2.01 -16.62 -20.43
CA SER A 33 -2.68 -15.88 -21.50
C SER A 33 -2.15 -14.45 -21.60
N SER A 34 -2.14 -13.88 -22.80
CA SER A 34 -1.85 -12.44 -23.01
C SER A 34 -2.75 -11.53 -22.15
N ARG A 35 -3.98 -11.98 -21.88
CA ARG A 35 -4.91 -11.29 -20.99
C ARG A 35 -4.44 -11.27 -19.54
N ASP A 36 -3.90 -12.38 -19.04
CA ASP A 36 -3.41 -12.50 -17.66
C ASP A 36 -2.17 -11.62 -17.46
N LEU A 37 -1.27 -11.61 -18.44
CA LEU A 37 -0.11 -10.72 -18.45
C LEU A 37 -0.52 -9.24 -18.40
N THR A 38 -1.49 -8.84 -19.21
CA THR A 38 -1.98 -7.46 -19.24
C THR A 38 -2.56 -7.05 -17.89
N GLN A 39 -3.31 -7.95 -17.25
CA GLN A 39 -3.89 -7.70 -15.94
C GLN A 39 -2.83 -7.58 -14.84
N LEU A 40 -1.78 -8.39 -14.90
CA LEU A 40 -0.64 -8.30 -13.99
C LEU A 40 0.14 -7.00 -14.16
N LEU A 41 0.42 -6.61 -15.40
CA LEU A 41 1.09 -5.34 -15.70
C LEU A 41 0.27 -4.15 -15.19
N LEU A 42 -1.06 -4.21 -15.31
CA LEU A 42 -1.95 -3.19 -14.76
C LEU A 42 -1.84 -3.11 -13.23
N LEU A 43 -1.82 -4.25 -12.53
CA LEU A 43 -1.64 -4.27 -11.08
C LEU A 43 -0.28 -3.74 -10.67
N LEU A 44 0.80 -4.18 -11.33
CA LEU A 44 2.14 -3.67 -11.06
C LEU A 44 2.21 -2.17 -11.29
N PHE A 45 1.65 -1.67 -12.39
CA PHE A 45 1.59 -0.24 -12.66
C PHE A 45 0.84 0.53 -11.58
N VAL A 46 -0.39 0.13 -11.25
CA VAL A 46 -1.21 0.84 -10.25
C VAL A 46 -0.59 0.74 -8.86
N GLY A 47 -0.09 -0.44 -8.49
CA GLY A 47 0.57 -0.68 -7.22
C GLY A 47 1.83 0.15 -7.06
N SER A 48 2.73 0.12 -8.06
CA SER A 48 3.96 0.91 -8.04
C SER A 48 3.68 2.41 -7.98
N VAL A 49 2.72 2.91 -8.76
CA VAL A 49 2.34 4.34 -8.69
C VAL A 49 1.75 4.68 -7.32
N GLY A 50 0.84 3.84 -6.81
CA GLY A 50 0.22 4.04 -5.49
C GLY A 50 1.24 4.05 -4.35
N THR A 51 2.21 3.12 -4.39
CA THR A 51 3.31 3.08 -3.43
C THR A 51 4.22 4.29 -3.54
N LEU A 52 4.56 4.77 -4.74
CA LEU A 52 5.48 5.91 -4.91
C LEU A 52 4.81 7.29 -4.78
N LEU A 53 3.48 7.32 -4.62
CA LEU A 53 2.72 8.57 -4.57
C LEU A 53 3.07 9.48 -3.37
N PRO A 54 3.31 8.98 -2.13
CA PRO A 54 3.75 9.80 -1.00
C PRO A 54 5.03 10.59 -1.33
N ASP A 55 5.92 9.97 -2.10
CA ASP A 55 7.24 10.47 -2.52
C ASP A 55 7.21 11.35 -3.77
N SER A 56 6.03 11.59 -4.35
CA SER A 56 5.89 12.28 -5.64
C SER A 56 6.57 13.65 -5.70
N MET A 57 6.69 14.36 -4.57
CA MET A 57 7.33 15.67 -4.52
C MET A 57 8.83 15.66 -4.77
N ILE A 58 9.50 14.50 -4.67
CA ILE A 58 10.92 14.38 -5.05
C ILE A 58 11.10 14.75 -6.53
N ALA A 59 10.17 14.34 -7.38
CA ALA A 59 10.23 14.60 -8.81
C ALA A 59 10.15 16.11 -9.14
N TYR A 60 9.60 16.92 -8.24
CA TYR A 60 9.54 18.37 -8.36
C TYR A 60 10.69 19.07 -7.62
N ASN A 61 10.91 18.74 -6.34
CA ASN A 61 11.87 19.44 -5.49
C ASN A 61 13.31 19.22 -5.89
N LEU A 62 13.67 18.04 -6.43
CA LEU A 62 15.03 17.77 -6.87
C LEU A 62 15.46 18.69 -8.05
N PRO A 63 14.71 18.77 -9.17
CA PRO A 63 15.09 19.66 -10.28
C PRO A 63 14.83 21.15 -10.02
N VAL A 64 13.80 21.50 -9.23
CA VAL A 64 13.38 22.91 -9.05
C VAL A 64 14.05 23.57 -7.86
N ASN A 65 14.10 22.89 -6.72
CA ASN A 65 14.57 23.45 -5.45
C ASN A 65 15.95 22.90 -5.03
N GLY A 66 16.46 21.85 -5.70
CA GLY A 66 17.71 21.19 -5.34
C GLY A 66 17.65 20.45 -4.00
N THR A 67 16.45 20.15 -3.48
CA THR A 67 16.25 19.49 -2.18
C THR A 67 15.61 18.11 -2.34
N LEU A 68 15.81 17.27 -1.31
CA LEU A 68 15.19 15.94 -1.20
C LEU A 68 13.97 15.96 -0.28
N GLU A 69 13.50 17.13 0.14
CA GLU A 69 12.26 17.25 0.91
C GLU A 69 11.08 16.80 0.05
N HIS A 70 10.17 16.00 0.60
CA HIS A 70 9.09 15.40 -0.19
C HIS A 70 7.82 15.05 0.58
N CYS A 71 7.86 15.13 1.91
CA CYS A 71 6.70 14.78 2.74
C CYS A 71 5.56 15.82 2.67
N TRP A 72 5.74 16.92 1.91
CA TRP A 72 4.82 18.06 1.90
C TRP A 72 4.58 18.60 0.49
N ILE A 73 3.30 18.77 0.13
CA ILE A 73 2.83 19.55 -1.02
C ILE A 73 2.19 20.83 -0.48
N GLY A 74 2.94 21.92 -0.48
CA GLY A 74 2.52 23.13 0.23
C GLY A 74 2.21 22.80 1.70
N PRO A 75 1.00 23.08 2.22
CA PRO A 75 0.65 22.76 3.60
C PRO A 75 0.16 21.31 3.81
N ILE A 76 0.07 20.48 2.77
CA ILE A 76 -0.52 19.14 2.86
C ILE A 76 0.58 18.09 3.04
N ALA A 77 0.50 17.32 4.12
CA ALA A 77 1.38 16.18 4.35
C ALA A 77 1.06 15.03 3.36
N THR A 78 2.03 14.64 2.55
CA THR A 78 1.86 13.55 1.57
C THR A 78 1.86 12.17 2.23
N HIS A 79 2.40 12.05 3.44
CA HIS A 79 2.48 10.81 4.20
C HIS A 79 1.32 10.69 5.19
N SER A 80 0.08 10.84 4.70
CA SER A 80 -1.13 10.91 5.53
C SER A 80 -2.30 10.12 4.94
N PHE A 81 -3.27 9.75 5.78
CA PHE A 81 -4.53 9.14 5.32
C PHE A 81 -5.36 10.09 4.46
N LEU A 82 -5.23 11.40 4.68
CA LEU A 82 -5.90 12.36 3.81
C LEU A 82 -5.33 12.27 2.40
N PHE A 83 -4.00 12.23 2.26
CA PHE A 83 -3.36 12.19 0.96
C PHE A 83 -3.51 10.82 0.26
N SER A 84 -3.63 9.74 1.02
CA SER A 84 -3.88 8.39 0.46
C SER A 84 -5.16 8.33 -0.39
N SER A 85 -6.16 9.16 -0.09
CA SER A 85 -7.37 9.29 -0.93
C SER A 85 -7.08 9.58 -2.41
N VAL A 86 -5.97 10.25 -2.73
CA VAL A 86 -5.51 10.47 -4.12
C VAL A 86 -5.18 9.14 -4.80
N SER A 87 -4.59 8.18 -4.07
CA SER A 87 -4.30 6.83 -4.55
C SER A 87 -5.57 6.05 -4.87
N ILE A 88 -6.59 6.12 -3.98
CA ILE A 88 -7.91 5.51 -4.23
C ILE A 88 -8.53 6.05 -5.52
N VAL A 89 -8.56 7.38 -5.67
CA VAL A 89 -9.15 8.05 -6.84
C VAL A 89 -8.40 7.66 -8.11
N PHE A 90 -7.06 7.67 -8.07
CA PHE A 90 -6.21 7.25 -9.18
C PHE A 90 -6.48 5.80 -9.59
N GLY A 91 -6.41 4.85 -8.66
CA GLY A 91 -6.63 3.43 -8.94
C GLY A 91 -8.06 3.17 -9.46
N THR A 92 -9.05 3.88 -8.92
CA THR A 92 -10.44 3.79 -9.39
C THR A 92 -10.59 4.33 -10.81
N LEU A 93 -9.98 5.47 -11.13
CA LEU A 93 -10.02 6.05 -12.46
C LEU A 93 -9.38 5.10 -13.49
N VAL A 94 -8.16 4.63 -13.21
CA VAL A 94 -7.45 3.66 -14.06
C VAL A 94 -8.27 2.39 -14.23
N GLY A 95 -8.87 1.89 -13.14
CA GLY A 95 -9.71 0.68 -13.17
C GLY A 95 -10.98 0.88 -13.98
N TYR A 96 -11.58 2.05 -13.94
CA TYR A 96 -12.73 2.38 -14.77
C TYR A 96 -12.36 2.44 -16.25
N LEU A 97 -11.21 3.02 -16.59
CA LEU A 97 -10.71 3.05 -17.96
C LEU A 97 -10.40 1.64 -18.50
N ALA A 98 -9.79 0.79 -17.67
CA ALA A 98 -9.38 -0.57 -18.05
C ALA A 98 -10.55 -1.56 -18.12
N TYR A 99 -11.45 -1.55 -17.14
CA TYR A 99 -12.51 -2.55 -17.02
C TYR A 99 -13.88 -2.07 -17.50
N ARG A 100 -14.11 -0.76 -17.60
CA ARG A 100 -15.43 -0.15 -17.88
C ARG A 100 -16.55 -0.63 -16.95
N GLN A 101 -16.16 -1.06 -15.74
CA GLN A 101 -17.05 -1.60 -14.72
C GLN A 101 -16.73 -0.95 -13.38
N PHE A 102 -17.68 -0.19 -12.84
CA PHE A 102 -17.47 0.58 -11.60
C PHE A 102 -17.11 -0.31 -10.40
N GLY A 103 -17.73 -1.49 -10.28
CA GLY A 103 -17.40 -2.44 -9.22
C GLY A 103 -15.93 -2.88 -9.26
N LYS A 104 -15.40 -3.24 -10.44
CA LYS A 104 -13.97 -3.59 -10.59
C LYS A 104 -13.05 -2.39 -10.40
N ALA A 105 -13.49 -1.21 -10.82
CA ALA A 105 -12.76 0.04 -10.64
C ALA A 105 -12.48 0.33 -9.16
N ILE A 106 -13.51 0.23 -8.30
CA ILE A 106 -13.35 0.43 -6.85
C ILE A 106 -12.31 -0.54 -6.26
N TYR A 107 -12.32 -1.80 -6.67
CA TYR A 107 -11.33 -2.77 -6.17
C TYR A 107 -9.90 -2.44 -6.61
N LEU A 108 -9.72 -1.86 -7.80
CA LEU A 108 -8.40 -1.37 -8.20
C LEU A 108 -7.98 -0.12 -7.41
N GLY A 109 -8.94 0.73 -7.02
CA GLY A 109 -8.73 1.83 -6.07
C GLY A 109 -8.31 1.36 -4.68
N LEU A 110 -8.99 0.35 -4.12
CA LEU A 110 -8.63 -0.26 -2.84
C LEU A 110 -7.25 -0.94 -2.88
N PHE A 111 -6.88 -1.51 -4.04
CA PHE A 111 -5.55 -2.05 -4.25
C PHE A 111 -4.47 -0.96 -4.27
N ALA A 112 -4.71 0.16 -4.96
CA ALA A 112 -3.82 1.33 -4.96
C ALA A 112 -3.66 1.94 -3.56
N GLU A 113 -4.74 1.98 -2.78
CA GLU A 113 -4.71 2.41 -1.39
C GLU A 113 -3.85 1.50 -0.52
N ALA A 114 -4.05 0.18 -0.63
CA ALA A 114 -3.21 -0.75 0.11
C ALA A 114 -1.73 -0.59 -0.25
N ALA A 115 -1.41 -0.30 -1.53
CA ALA A 115 -0.05 -0.03 -1.99
C ALA A 115 0.53 1.27 -1.38
N PHE A 116 -0.29 2.31 -1.26
CA PHE A 116 0.08 3.56 -0.58
C PHE A 116 0.31 3.34 0.91
N LEU A 117 -0.59 2.62 1.59
CA LEU A 117 -0.46 2.34 3.02
C LEU A 117 0.74 1.44 3.34
N THR A 118 1.13 0.55 2.42
CA THR A 118 2.40 -0.17 2.58
C THR A 118 3.63 0.72 2.49
N HIS A 119 3.58 1.83 1.74
CA HIS A 119 4.65 2.81 1.75
C HIS A 119 4.75 3.46 3.13
N LEU A 120 3.62 3.96 3.66
CA LEU A 120 3.60 4.57 4.99
C LEU A 120 4.07 3.60 6.09
N LEU A 121 3.67 2.33 6.01
CA LEU A 121 4.13 1.30 6.94
C LEU A 121 5.65 1.08 6.86
N LEU A 122 6.25 1.17 5.67
CA LEU A 122 7.69 1.01 5.53
C LEU A 122 8.44 2.22 6.10
N ASP A 123 7.97 3.43 5.83
CA ASP A 123 8.54 4.65 6.40
C ASP A 123 8.35 4.72 7.92
N ASP A 124 7.24 4.21 8.44
CA ASP A 124 7.00 4.10 9.87
C ASP A 124 8.06 3.23 10.55
N ILE A 125 8.46 2.10 9.93
CA ILE A 125 9.57 1.26 10.40
C ILE A 125 10.92 1.98 10.31
N GLY A 126 11.13 2.75 9.24
CA GLY A 126 12.45 3.31 8.89
C GLY A 126 12.76 4.71 9.43
N GLU A 127 11.73 5.52 9.73
CA GLU A 127 11.85 6.96 9.97
C GLU A 127 11.09 7.46 11.23
N ASP A 128 10.89 6.56 12.20
CA ASP A 128 10.24 6.80 13.49
C ASP A 128 8.81 7.37 13.39
N GLY A 129 8.05 6.90 12.39
CA GLY A 129 6.64 7.23 12.19
C GLY A 129 6.36 8.25 11.08
N THR A 130 5.06 8.42 10.78
CA THR A 130 4.55 9.27 9.69
C THR A 130 3.37 10.13 10.16
N GLU A 131 3.01 11.17 9.40
CA GLU A 131 1.90 12.08 9.69
C GLU A 131 0.52 11.48 9.35
N TYR A 132 0.27 10.22 9.72
CA TYR A 132 -0.96 9.47 9.43
C TYR A 132 -2.24 10.28 9.66
N LEU A 133 -2.31 10.99 10.79
CA LEU A 133 -3.51 11.65 11.31
C LEU A 133 -3.66 13.12 10.87
N TYR A 134 -2.81 13.60 9.94
CA TYR A 134 -2.98 14.92 9.35
C TYR A 134 -4.38 15.06 8.71
N PRO A 135 -5.11 16.18 8.91
CA PRO A 135 -4.71 17.43 9.57
C PRO A 135 -5.14 17.52 11.04
N ILE A 136 -5.74 16.47 11.60
CA ILE A 136 -6.22 16.46 12.99
C ILE A 136 -5.03 16.50 13.96
N TYR A 137 -3.94 15.83 13.57
CA TYR A 137 -2.68 15.84 14.29
C TYR A 137 -1.51 15.87 13.30
N ASN A 138 -0.63 16.85 13.43
CA ASN A 138 0.50 17.09 12.50
C ASN A 138 1.81 16.45 12.96
N GLY A 139 1.81 15.77 14.12
CA GLY A 139 3.00 15.06 14.59
C GLY A 139 3.12 13.69 13.95
N LYS A 140 4.34 13.17 13.91
CA LYS A 140 4.61 11.79 13.53
C LYS A 140 3.95 10.83 14.53
N VAL A 141 3.32 9.81 14.00
CA VAL A 141 2.77 8.67 14.75
C VAL A 141 3.40 7.41 14.18
N SER A 142 3.89 6.53 15.05
CA SER A 142 4.42 5.24 14.66
C SER A 142 3.53 4.12 15.15
N VAL A 143 3.03 3.32 14.21
CA VAL A 143 2.29 2.08 14.48
C VAL A 143 3.23 1.03 15.06
N PHE A 144 4.51 1.02 14.65
CA PHE A 144 5.48 0.05 15.16
C PHE A 144 6.00 0.41 16.55
N SER A 145 6.17 1.70 16.88
CA SER A 145 6.49 2.10 18.26
C SER A 145 5.37 1.73 19.24
N LEU A 146 4.10 1.68 18.80
CA LEU A 146 3.00 1.17 19.62
C LEU A 146 3.08 -0.35 19.87
N MET A 147 3.90 -1.08 19.10
CA MET A 147 4.19 -2.50 19.34
C MET A 147 5.39 -2.70 20.26
N ASP A 148 6.33 -1.75 20.31
CA ASP A 148 7.55 -1.79 21.11
C ASP A 148 7.37 -1.16 22.51
N VAL A 149 6.19 -1.33 23.10
CA VAL A 149 5.87 -0.82 24.45
C VAL A 149 5.97 -1.94 25.48
N SER A 150 6.63 -1.68 26.61
CA SER A 150 6.76 -2.66 27.68
C SER A 150 5.53 -2.63 28.61
N PHE A 151 5.03 -3.81 28.98
CA PHE A 151 3.95 -3.94 29.96
C PHE A 151 4.26 -3.21 31.29
N GLN A 152 5.53 -3.21 31.70
CA GLN A 152 5.97 -2.64 32.97
C GLN A 152 5.89 -1.11 33.00
N GLU A 153 5.98 -0.43 31.86
CA GLU A 153 6.01 1.04 31.80
C GLU A 153 4.63 1.69 31.65
N ILE A 154 3.71 1.04 30.92
CA ILE A 154 2.41 1.65 30.54
C ILE A 154 1.17 0.94 31.11
N GLY A 155 1.36 -0.21 31.76
CA GLY A 155 0.29 -1.03 32.33
C GLY A 155 -0.46 -1.90 31.31
N ILE A 156 -1.17 -2.91 31.81
CA ILE A 156 -1.73 -4.02 31.00
C ILE A 156 -2.74 -3.54 29.94
N LEU A 157 -3.60 -2.59 30.31
CA LEU A 157 -4.69 -2.16 29.43
C LEU A 157 -4.15 -1.38 28.23
N HIS A 158 -3.23 -0.44 28.44
CA HIS A 158 -2.62 0.33 27.36
C HIS A 158 -1.76 -0.56 26.47
N TYR A 159 -1.00 -1.49 27.05
CA TYR A 159 -0.21 -2.47 26.30
C TYR A 159 -1.10 -3.28 25.34
N LEU A 160 -2.22 -3.81 25.83
CA LEU A 160 -3.16 -4.60 25.02
C LEU A 160 -3.81 -3.76 23.92
N ILE A 161 -4.22 -2.53 24.22
CA ILE A 161 -4.84 -1.63 23.23
C ILE A 161 -3.83 -1.27 22.14
N ALA A 162 -2.61 -0.86 22.52
CA ALA A 162 -1.57 -0.47 21.56
C ALA A 162 -1.16 -1.66 20.66
N SER A 163 -0.98 -2.85 21.24
CA SER A 163 -0.71 -4.08 20.49
C SER A 163 -1.83 -4.42 19.52
N PHE A 164 -3.09 -4.37 19.99
CA PHE A 164 -4.25 -4.67 19.17
C PHE A 164 -4.39 -3.69 18.01
N VAL A 165 -4.33 -2.39 18.27
CA VAL A 165 -4.47 -1.34 17.24
C VAL A 165 -3.39 -1.50 16.17
N SER A 166 -2.16 -1.79 16.57
CA SER A 166 -1.04 -1.92 15.65
C SER A 166 -1.17 -3.14 14.74
N VAL A 167 -1.44 -4.31 15.33
CA VAL A 167 -1.66 -5.55 14.56
C VAL A 167 -2.90 -5.44 13.68
N PHE A 168 -3.97 -4.83 14.17
CA PHE A 168 -5.20 -4.60 13.43
C PHE A 168 -4.95 -3.71 12.20
N PHE A 169 -4.16 -2.64 12.36
CA PHE A 169 -3.82 -1.75 11.27
C PHE A 169 -3.04 -2.46 10.16
N VAL A 170 -1.98 -3.19 10.50
CA VAL A 170 -1.21 -4.00 9.54
C VAL A 170 -2.11 -5.05 8.86
N SER A 171 -2.96 -5.72 9.63
CA SER A 171 -3.89 -6.73 9.12
C SER A 171 -4.90 -6.14 8.13
N ILE A 172 -5.41 -4.94 8.38
CA ILE A 172 -6.33 -4.25 7.46
C ILE A 172 -5.66 -4.01 6.11
N VAL A 173 -4.43 -3.49 6.10
CA VAL A 173 -3.71 -3.19 4.84
C VAL A 173 -3.54 -4.45 3.99
N ILE A 174 -3.14 -5.56 4.62
CA ILE A 174 -3.02 -6.86 3.96
C ILE A 174 -4.39 -7.33 3.45
N MET A 175 -5.42 -7.29 4.30
CA MET A 175 -6.77 -7.75 3.94
C MET A 175 -7.39 -6.93 2.80
N MET A 176 -7.17 -5.61 2.76
CA MET A 176 -7.60 -4.75 1.67
C MET A 176 -7.02 -5.20 0.33
N ALA A 177 -5.72 -5.51 0.31
CA ALA A 177 -5.09 -5.99 -0.90
C ALA A 177 -5.57 -7.38 -1.33
N LEU A 178 -5.62 -8.34 -0.40
CA LEU A 178 -6.09 -9.70 -0.68
C LEU A 178 -7.54 -9.70 -1.19
N PHE A 179 -8.40 -8.89 -0.56
CA PHE A 179 -9.78 -8.73 -0.97
C PHE A 179 -9.89 -8.12 -2.38
N SER A 180 -9.09 -7.10 -2.67
CA SER A 180 -9.04 -6.47 -4.00
C SER A 180 -8.57 -7.45 -5.07
N LEU A 181 -7.49 -8.20 -4.81
CA LEU A 181 -6.97 -9.23 -5.71
C LEU A 181 -8.00 -10.31 -6.00
N ASN A 182 -8.68 -10.82 -4.97
CA ASN A 182 -9.75 -11.80 -5.12
C ASN A 182 -10.87 -11.28 -6.03
N LYS A 183 -11.31 -10.03 -5.83
CA LYS A 183 -12.37 -9.41 -6.62
C LYS A 183 -11.96 -9.08 -8.06
N LEU A 184 -10.67 -8.90 -8.30
CA LEU A 184 -10.10 -8.74 -9.62
C LEU A 184 -9.89 -10.09 -10.34
N GLY A 185 -10.10 -11.23 -9.67
CA GLY A 185 -10.03 -12.57 -10.26
C GLY A 185 -8.69 -13.28 -10.04
N PHE A 186 -7.81 -12.75 -9.18
CA PHE A 186 -6.67 -13.48 -8.65
C PHE A 186 -7.16 -14.37 -7.52
N GLU A 187 -7.82 -15.46 -7.87
CA GLU A 187 -8.42 -16.36 -6.89
C GLU A 187 -7.37 -17.18 -6.14
N PHE A 188 -7.52 -17.20 -4.81
CA PHE A 188 -6.93 -18.22 -3.93
C PHE A 188 -7.72 -19.52 -4.06
N LYS A 189 -7.74 -20.12 -5.25
CA LYS A 189 -8.40 -21.42 -5.45
C LYS A 189 -7.57 -22.51 -4.77
N TYR A 190 -7.84 -22.77 -3.48
CA TYR A 190 -7.72 -24.12 -2.95
C TYR A 190 -8.86 -24.91 -3.57
N ARG A 191 -8.62 -25.52 -4.74
CA ARG A 191 -9.51 -26.57 -5.24
C ARG A 191 -9.13 -27.83 -4.46
N PRO A 192 -9.95 -28.34 -3.52
CA PRO A 192 -9.82 -29.74 -3.18
C PRO A 192 -10.03 -30.50 -4.47
N GLU A 193 -9.02 -31.27 -4.87
CA GLU A 193 -9.10 -32.16 -6.02
C GLU A 193 -10.36 -33.01 -5.85
N LYS A 194 -11.19 -33.06 -6.90
CA LYS A 194 -12.29 -34.02 -7.02
C LYS A 194 -11.77 -35.26 -7.71
#